data_AF-A0A0E9MHR7-F1
#
_entry.id   AF-A0A0E9MHR7-F1
#
_cell.length_a   1.000
_cell.length_b   1.000
_cell.length_c   1.000
_cell.angle_alpha   90.00
_cell.angle_beta   90.00
_cell.angle_gamma   90.00
#
_symmetry.space_group_name_H-M   'P 1'
#
loop_
_entity.id
_entity.type
_entity.pdbx_description
1 polymer ?
#
loop_
_entity_poly.entity_id
_entity_poly.type
_entity_poly.pdbx_seq_one_letter_code
_entity_poly.pdbx_strand_id
1 'polypeptide(L)'
;MLFALAAHAGRFLPQNVQVGQINGHNYPEVKIGGEVYRLAPGARIYDTFNRSIVPNQLPQSAKVFYQLDPGGFLIKIWLPTPEEAAGMSP
;
A
#
# COMPACT_ATOMS: atom_id res chain seq x y z
N MET A 1 -29.10 23.88 3.74
CA MET A 1 -28.19 22.76 4.08
C MET A 1 -26.90 23.00 3.33
N LEU A 2 -25.83 23.39 4.04
CA LEU A 2 -24.49 23.51 3.46
C LEU A 2 -23.81 22.14 3.61
N PHE A 3 -23.50 21.47 2.51
CA PHE A 3 -22.60 20.32 2.54
C PHE A 3 -21.17 20.87 2.56
N ALA A 4 -20.47 20.70 3.69
CA ALA A 4 -19.03 20.91 3.71
C ALA A 4 -18.37 19.75 2.95
N LEU A 5 -17.75 20.05 1.81
CA LEU A 5 -16.82 19.11 1.17
C LEU A 5 -15.59 19.01 2.08
N ALA A 6 -15.48 17.94 2.86
CA ALA A 6 -14.23 17.59 3.49
C ALA A 6 -13.25 17.18 2.38
N ALA A 7 -12.37 18.09 1.99
CA ALA A 7 -11.21 17.76 1.18
C ALA A 7 -10.21 17.00 2.06
N HIS A 8 -10.32 15.68 2.13
CA HIS A 8 -9.20 14.86 2.59
C HIS A 8 -8.12 14.93 1.50
N ALA A 9 -7.15 15.81 1.68
CA ALA A 9 -5.91 15.71 0.93
C ALA A 9 -5.30 14.34 1.25
N GLY A 10 -5.07 13.52 0.22
CA GLY A 10 -4.39 12.23 0.36
C GLY A 10 -3.06 12.40 1.11
N ARG A 11 -2.60 11.35 1.77
CA ARG A 11 -1.38 11.45 2.58
C ARG A 11 -0.19 11.81 1.68
N PHE A 12 0.80 12.52 2.22
CA PHE A 12 2.06 12.72 1.50
C PHE A 12 2.80 11.38 1.36
N LEU A 13 2.79 10.82 0.16
CA LEU A 13 3.58 9.65 -0.20
C LEU A 13 4.98 10.09 -0.66
N PRO A 14 6.04 9.31 -0.40
CA PRO A 14 7.35 9.61 -0.96
C PRO A 14 7.35 9.54 -2.49
N GLN A 15 8.30 10.21 -3.15
CA GLN A 15 8.32 10.30 -4.63
C GLN A 15 8.56 8.96 -5.35
N ASN A 16 9.23 8.00 -4.70
CA ASN A 16 9.59 6.71 -5.28
C ASN A 16 8.60 5.58 -4.91
N VAL A 17 7.32 5.90 -4.69
CA VAL A 17 6.29 4.87 -4.53
C VAL A 17 5.92 4.25 -5.87
N GLN A 18 5.72 2.94 -5.86
CA GLN A 18 5.16 2.18 -6.97
C GLN A 18 3.70 1.85 -6.66
N VAL A 19 2.90 1.64 -7.70
CA VAL A 19 1.52 1.17 -7.58
C VAL A 19 1.45 -0.28 -8.05
N GLY A 20 0.70 -1.11 -7.35
CA GLY A 20 0.51 -2.50 -7.75
C GLY A 20 -0.76 -3.10 -7.18
N GLN A 21 -1.11 -4.29 -7.68
CA GLN A 21 -2.24 -5.06 -7.20
C GLN A 21 -1.72 -6.27 -6.44
N ILE A 22 -2.03 -6.37 -5.15
CA ILE A 22 -1.80 -7.60 -4.39
C ILE A 22 -2.73 -8.69 -4.93
N ASN A 23 -2.16 -9.86 -5.19
CA ASN A 23 -2.85 -11.06 -5.68
C ASN A 23 -2.66 -12.28 -4.76
N GLY A 24 -2.26 -12.02 -3.51
CA GLY A 24 -2.04 -13.01 -2.47
C GLY A 24 -0.80 -12.68 -1.64
N HIS A 25 -0.77 -13.18 -0.40
CA HIS A 25 0.44 -13.11 0.43
C HIS A 25 0.48 -14.26 1.44
N ASN A 26 1.70 -14.66 1.77
CA ASN A 26 2.01 -15.61 2.82
C ASN A 26 3.31 -15.15 3.47
N TYR A 27 3.21 -14.55 4.67
CA TYR A 27 4.35 -13.88 5.30
C TYR A 27 5.61 -14.77 5.30
N PRO A 28 6.78 -14.25 4.85
CA PRO A 28 7.08 -12.85 4.53
C PRO A 28 6.90 -12.48 3.04
N GLU A 29 6.25 -13.31 2.24
CA GLU A 29 6.09 -13.13 0.79
C GLU A 29 4.77 -12.43 0.45
N VAL A 30 4.82 -11.49 -0.49
CA VAL A 30 3.66 -10.75 -1.02
C VAL A 30 3.72 -10.79 -2.53
N LYS A 31 2.65 -11.28 -3.16
CA LYS A 31 2.51 -11.28 -4.61
C LYS A 31 1.87 -9.97 -5.06
N ILE A 32 2.59 -9.17 -5.83
CA ILE A 32 2.11 -7.90 -6.39
C ILE A 32 2.19 -8.00 -7.91
N GLY A 33 1.03 -7.93 -8.58
CA GLY A 33 0.91 -8.21 -10.00
C GLY A 33 1.33 -9.66 -10.31
N GLY A 34 2.34 -9.81 -11.16
CA GLY A 34 2.94 -11.09 -11.53
C GLY A 34 4.16 -11.49 -10.71
N GLU A 35 4.69 -10.60 -9.86
CA GLU A 35 5.94 -10.81 -9.14
C GLU A 35 5.71 -11.18 -7.68
N VAL A 36 6.62 -11.97 -7.12
CA VAL A 36 6.65 -12.31 -5.70
C VAL A 36 7.78 -11.54 -5.06
N TYR A 37 7.43 -10.68 -4.11
CA TYR A 37 8.38 -9.91 -3.33
C TYR A 37 8.43 -10.44 -1.90
N ARG A 38 9.57 -10.22 -1.23
CA ARG A 38 9.72 -10.52 0.19
C ARG A 38 9.76 -9.23 1.00
N LEU A 39 9.08 -9.21 2.15
CA LEU A 39 9.15 -8.13 3.11
C LEU A 39 10.57 -8.01 3.69
N ALA A 40 11.09 -6.78 3.71
CA ALA A 40 12.36 -6.44 4.34
C ALA A 40 12.28 -6.60 5.87
N PRO A 41 13.41 -6.82 6.55
CA PRO A 41 13.48 -6.64 8.00
C PRO A 41 13.03 -5.22 8.38
N GLY A 42 12.01 -5.12 9.24
CA GLY A 42 11.44 -3.82 9.63
C GLY A 42 10.49 -3.19 8.61
N ALA A 43 10.00 -3.97 7.64
CA ALA A 43 8.96 -3.52 6.72
C ALA A 43 7.73 -2.99 7.47
N ARG A 44 7.12 -1.91 6.95
CA ARG A 44 5.93 -1.29 7.54
C ARG A 44 4.76 -1.34 6.59
N ILE A 45 3.61 -1.74 7.11
CA ILE A 45 2.35 -1.79 6.37
C ILE A 45 1.40 -0.78 7.00
N TYR A 46 0.80 0.08 6.18
CA TYR A 46 -0.09 1.13 6.62
C TYR A 46 -1.50 0.92 6.07
N ASP A 47 -2.50 1.07 6.93
CA ASP A 47 -3.90 1.08 6.49
C ASP A 47 -4.31 2.40 5.82
N THR A 48 -5.59 2.50 5.46
CA THR A 48 -6.21 3.68 4.85
C THR A 48 -6.20 4.91 5.76
N PHE A 49 -6.05 4.72 7.08
CA PHE A 49 -5.95 5.78 8.08
C PHE A 49 -4.50 6.06 8.49
N ASN A 50 -3.52 5.54 7.74
CA ASN A 50 -2.09 5.67 7.98
C ASN A 50 -1.61 5.06 9.31
N ARG A 51 -2.32 4.08 9.83
CA ARG A 51 -1.95 3.30 11.03
C ARG A 51 -1.10 2.11 10.61
N SER A 52 -0.08 1.79 11.40
CA SER A 52 0.69 0.57 11.16
C SER A 52 -0.14 -0.67 11.48
N ILE A 53 -0.18 -1.61 10.56
CA ILE A 53 -0.85 -2.91 10.69
C ILE A 53 0.15 -4.04 10.52
N VAL A 54 -0.18 -5.23 11.02
CA VAL A 54 0.67 -6.42 10.87
C VAL A 54 0.38 -7.15 9.54
N PRO A 55 1.31 -7.96 9.03
CA PRO A 55 1.15 -8.66 7.74
C PRO A 55 -0.15 -9.47 7.60
N ASN A 56 -0.59 -10.16 8.66
CA ASN A 56 -1.84 -10.93 8.63
C ASN A 56 -3.11 -10.07 8.45
N GLN A 57 -3.03 -8.76 8.66
CA GLN A 57 -4.15 -7.83 8.44
C GLN A 57 -4.16 -7.26 7.02
N LEU A 58 -3.12 -7.50 6.22
CA LEU A 58 -3.10 -7.11 4.82
C LEU A 58 -4.15 -7.91 4.05
N PRO A 59 -5.02 -7.29 3.23
CA PRO A 59 -5.95 -8.03 2.39
C PRO A 59 -5.22 -8.95 1.41
N GLN A 60 -5.81 -10.12 1.12
CA GLN A 60 -5.28 -11.06 0.11
C GLN A 60 -5.38 -10.51 -1.32
N SER A 61 -6.22 -9.50 -1.54
CA SER A 61 -6.30 -8.77 -2.81
C SER A 61 -6.62 -7.30 -2.54
N ALA A 62 -5.75 -6.39 -2.98
CA ALA A 62 -5.93 -4.95 -2.84
C ALA A 62 -4.96 -4.20 -3.78
N LYS A 63 -5.41 -3.06 -4.35
CA LYS A 63 -4.46 -2.07 -4.89
C LYS A 63 -3.65 -1.50 -3.74
N VAL A 64 -2.35 -1.28 -3.95
CA VAL A 64 -1.44 -0.74 -2.95
C VAL A 64 -0.45 0.23 -3.57
N PHE A 65 0.00 1.19 -2.75
CA PHE A 65 1.31 1.78 -2.95
C PHE A 65 2.36 0.92 -2.25
N TYR A 66 3.52 0.77 -2.85
CA TYR A 66 4.62 0.06 -2.21
C TYR A 66 5.98 0.68 -2.54
N GLN A 67 6.97 0.34 -1.72
CA GLN A 67 8.36 0.72 -1.93
C GLN A 67 9.26 -0.48 -1.73
N LEU A 68 10.27 -0.55 -2.57
CA LEU A 68 11.39 -1.46 -2.43
C LEU A 68 12.56 -0.72 -1.77
N ASP A 69 13.33 -1.43 -0.96
CA ASP A 69 14.66 -0.99 -0.54
C ASP A 69 15.69 -1.21 -1.68
N PRO A 70 16.94 -0.74 -1.53
CA PRO A 70 17.98 -0.96 -2.54
C PRO A 70 18.30 -2.44 -2.85
N GLY A 71 17.91 -3.36 -1.96
CA GLY A 71 18.05 -4.81 -2.16
C GLY A 71 16.86 -5.46 -2.88
N GLY A 72 15.82 -4.69 -3.21
CA GLY A 72 14.62 -5.19 -3.88
C GLY A 72 13.58 -5.78 -2.92
N PHE A 73 13.72 -5.60 -1.62
CA PHE A 73 12.76 -6.09 -0.63
C PHE A 73 11.67 -5.05 -0.37
N LEU A 74 10.43 -5.49 -0.15
CA LEU A 74 9.31 -4.62 0.22
C LEU A 74 9.56 -3.99 1.59
N ILE A 75 9.88 -2.70 1.63
CA ILE A 75 10.15 -1.97 2.87
C ILE A 75 8.92 -1.23 3.39
N LYS A 76 8.02 -0.80 2.50
CA LYS A 76 6.77 -0.13 2.89
C LYS A 76 5.62 -0.51 1.95
N ILE A 77 4.43 -0.65 2.52
CA ILE A 77 3.17 -0.88 1.81
C ILE A 77 2.11 0.05 2.40
N TRP A 78 1.30 0.69 1.56
CA TRP A 78 0.15 1.48 1.98
C TRP A 78 -1.12 0.99 1.27
N LEU A 79 -2.15 0.71 2.06
CA LEU A 79 -3.50 0.55 1.55
C LEU A 79 -4.07 1.94 1.24
N PRO A 80 -4.52 2.18 0.00
CA PRO A 80 -5.06 3.47 -0.40
C PRO A 80 -6.43 3.72 0.22
N THR A 81 -6.74 4.98 0.49
CA THR A 81 -8.14 5.39 0.67
C THR A 81 -8.93 5.16 -0.62
N PRO A 82 -10.27 5.16 -0.57
CA PRO A 82 -11.09 5.09 -1.78
C PRO A 82 -10.75 6.18 -2.81
N GLU A 83 -10.46 7.39 -2.36
CA GLU A 83 -10.07 8.52 -3.21
C GLU A 83 -8.69 8.31 -3.84
N GLU A 84 -7.70 7.85 -3.05
CA GLU A 84 -6.37 7.51 -3.54
C GLU A 84 -6.45 6.40 -4.60
N ALA A 85 -7.28 5.37 -4.37
CA ALA A 85 -7.46 4.25 -5.29
C ALA A 85 -8.13 4.66 -6.62
N ALA A 86 -9.01 5.67 -6.60
CA ALA A 86 -9.63 6.21 -7.80
C ALA A 86 -8.62 7.00 -8.68
N GLY A 87 -7.62 7.62 -8.05
CA GLY A 87 -6.53 8.32 -8.74
C GLY A 87 -5.40 7.39 -9.24
N MET A 88 -5.33 6.15 -8.73
CA MET A 88 -4.43 5.13 -9.25
C MET A 88 -4.89 4.67 -10.64
N SER A 89 -4.26 5.24 -11.67
CA SER A 89 -4.38 4.69 -13.03
C SER A 89 -3.95 3.21 -13.05
N PRO A 90 -4.56 2.37 -13.90
CA PRO A 90 -4.13 0.99 -14.10
C PRO A 90 -2.71 0.90 -14.67
#